data_AF-A0A524IZH5-F1
#
_entry.id   AF-A0A524IZH5-F1
#
_cell.length_a   1.000
_cell.length_b   1.000
_cell.length_c   1.000
_cell.angle_alpha   90.00
_cell.angle_beta   90.00
_cell.angle_gamma   90.00
#
_symmetry.space_group_name_H-M   'P 1'
#
loop_
_entity.id
_entity.type
_entity.pdbx_description
1 polymer ?
#
loop_
_entity_poly.entity_id
_entity_poly.type
_entity_poly.pdbx_seq_one_letter_code
_entity_poly.pdbx_strand_id
1 'polypeptide(L)'
;MSEYQEFTGKSVEEALKLAREAFGAELNDLDFEILTPGSRGVLGMGAEPARIVAAPRAALGGSTPKREAAATTPLPVPSTPPEDRPRDDIPPTSDDRAGDDRPPDRA
;
A
#
# COMPACT_ATOMS: atom_id res chain seq x y z
N MET A 1 3.51 -17.88 26.77
CA MET A 1 2.20 -17.36 27.22
C MET A 1 1.39 -17.12 25.97
N SER A 2 0.12 -17.54 25.94
CA SER A 2 -0.74 -17.37 24.78
C SER A 2 -1.02 -15.88 24.60
N GLU A 3 -0.40 -15.23 23.61
CA GLU A 3 -0.56 -13.79 23.39
C GLU A 3 -1.84 -13.42 22.65
N TYR A 4 -2.57 -14.44 22.19
CA TYR A 4 -3.89 -14.32 21.61
C TYR A 4 -4.92 -14.12 22.72
N GLN A 5 -5.56 -12.95 22.71
CA GLN A 5 -6.67 -12.60 23.58
C GLN A 5 -7.99 -12.76 22.81
N GLU A 6 -8.98 -13.42 23.42
CA GLU A 6 -10.31 -13.54 22.84
C GLU A 6 -11.11 -12.25 23.02
N PHE A 7 -11.72 -11.79 21.93
CA PHE A 7 -12.65 -10.67 21.89
C PHE A 7 -13.99 -11.13 21.31
N THR A 8 -15.06 -10.74 21.98
CA THR A 8 -16.43 -11.03 21.54
C THR A 8 -17.16 -9.72 21.27
N GLY A 9 -17.91 -9.67 20.17
CA GLY A 9 -18.69 -8.49 19.76
C GLY A 9 -19.99 -8.89 19.05
N LYS A 10 -20.86 -7.93 18.73
CA LYS A 10 -22.10 -8.23 17.97
C LYS A 10 -21.80 -8.56 16.51
N SER A 11 -20.61 -8.23 16.02
CA SER A 11 -20.11 -8.52 14.69
C SER A 11 -18.58 -8.56 14.72
N VAL A 12 -17.95 -9.19 13.72
CA VAL A 12 -16.48 -9.27 13.60
C VAL A 12 -15.85 -7.88 13.68
N GLU A 13 -16.41 -6.90 12.98
CA GLU A 13 -15.92 -5.51 13.01
C GLU A 13 -15.91 -4.91 14.43
N GLU A 14 -16.93 -5.19 15.24
CA GLU A 14 -17.01 -4.66 16.60
C GLU A 14 -15.97 -5.34 17.49
N ALA A 15 -15.81 -6.66 17.37
CA ALA A 15 -14.78 -7.40 18.10
C ALA A 15 -13.37 -6.95 17.70
N LEU A 16 -13.14 -6.68 16.41
CA LEU A 16 -11.88 -6.20 15.86
C LEU A 16 -11.56 -4.78 16.34
N LYS A 17 -12.57 -3.90 16.42
CA LYS A 17 -12.43 -2.57 16.98
C LYS A 17 -12.00 -2.64 18.45
N LEU A 18 -12.66 -3.48 19.25
CA LEU A 18 -12.31 -3.69 20.66
C LEU A 18 -10.88 -4.21 20.82
N ALA A 19 -10.45 -5.14 19.97
CA ALA A 19 -9.06 -5.63 19.98
C ALA A 19 -8.06 -4.50 19.68
N ARG A 20 -8.31 -3.69 18.66
CA ARG A 20 -7.45 -2.55 18.31
C ARG A 20 -7.37 -1.51 19.43
N GLU A 21 -8.49 -1.20 20.08
CA GLU A 21 -8.53 -0.29 21.23
C GLU A 21 -7.81 -0.87 22.45
N ALA A 22 -7.94 -2.17 22.70
CA ALA A 22 -7.28 -2.85 23.81
C ALA A 22 -5.75 -2.90 23.66
N PHE A 23 -5.25 -3.12 22.44
CA PHE A 23 -3.82 -3.23 22.16
C PHE A 23 -3.16 -1.92 21.71
N GLY A 24 -3.95 -0.91 21.34
CA GLY A 24 -3.43 0.35 20.79
C GLY A 24 -2.68 0.18 19.46
N ALA A 25 -2.96 -0.90 18.72
CA ALA A 25 -2.29 -1.24 17.47
C ALA A 25 -3.18 -0.96 16.26
N GLU A 26 -2.54 -0.69 15.11
CA GLU A 26 -3.25 -0.59 13.84
C GLU A 26 -3.64 -1.98 13.31
N LEU A 27 -4.63 -2.04 12.42
CA LEU A 27 -5.09 -3.31 11.81
C LEU A 27 -3.95 -4.05 11.08
N ASN A 28 -2.95 -3.31 10.60
CA ASN A 28 -1.80 -3.86 9.88
C ASN A 28 -0.76 -4.52 10.82
N ASP A 29 -0.77 -4.13 12.09
CA ASP A 29 0.11 -4.62 13.15
C ASP A 29 -0.64 -5.54 14.13
N LEU A 30 -1.85 -5.97 13.77
CA LEU A 30 -2.68 -6.85 14.58
C LEU A 30 -2.95 -8.15 13.82
N ASP A 31 -2.55 -9.28 14.39
CA ASP A 31 -2.92 -10.60 13.91
C ASP A 31 -4.25 -11.00 14.57
N PHE A 32 -5.20 -11.47 13.78
CA PHE A 32 -6.50 -11.92 14.27
C PHE A 32 -6.98 -13.18 13.55
N GLU A 33 -7.71 -14.02 14.28
CA GLU A 33 -8.37 -15.21 13.76
C GLU A 33 -9.84 -15.21 14.21
N ILE A 34 -10.74 -15.46 13.25
CA ILE A 34 -12.18 -15.47 13.51
C ILE A 34 -12.56 -16.88 13.94
N LEU A 35 -12.87 -17.06 15.22
CA LEU A 35 -13.42 -18.32 15.75
C LEU A 35 -14.89 -18.49 15.35
N THR A 36 -15.65 -17.40 15.39
CA THR A 36 -17.07 -17.38 15.02
C THR A 36 -17.41 -16.05 14.37
N PRO A 37 -17.88 -16.03 13.11
CA PRO A 37 -18.17 -14.78 12.42
C PRO A 37 -19.33 -13.99 13.05
N GLY A 38 -20.19 -14.67 13.81
CA GLY A 38 -21.43 -14.09 14.32
C GLY A 38 -22.45 -13.88 13.20
N SER A 39 -23.72 -14.09 13.50
CA SER A 39 -24.79 -13.91 12.52
C SER A 39 -25.60 -12.68 12.88
N ARG A 40 -25.77 -11.74 11.94
CA ARG A 40 -26.72 -10.64 12.10
C ARG A 40 -28.09 -11.18 11.72
N GLY A 41 -28.78 -11.79 12.69
CA GLY A 41 -30.11 -12.38 12.49
C GLY A 41 -31.11 -11.40 11.89
N VAL A 42 -32.23 -11.90 11.37
CA VAL A 42 -33.28 -11.06 10.77
C VAL A 42 -33.82 -10.09 11.83
N LEU A 43 -33.62 -8.78 11.61
CA LEU A 43 -34.03 -7.71 12.53
C LEU A 43 -33.46 -7.83 13.97
N GLY A 44 -32.30 -8.48 14.17
CA GLY A 44 -31.66 -8.61 15.49
C GLY A 44 -32.19 -9.76 16.36
N MET A 45 -33.13 -10.57 15.86
CA MET A 45 -33.53 -11.82 16.51
C MET A 45 -32.60 -12.96 16.09
N GLY A 46 -32.04 -13.68 17.06
CA GLY A 46 -31.12 -14.80 16.83
C GLY A 46 -29.71 -14.38 16.42
N ALA A 47 -29.29 -13.16 16.80
CA ALA A 47 -27.93 -12.73 16.50
C ALA A 47 -26.91 -13.50 17.36
N GLU A 48 -26.10 -14.34 16.72
CA GLU A 48 -24.97 -14.98 17.40
C GLU A 48 -23.81 -13.99 17.52
N PRO A 49 -23.19 -13.87 18.70
CA PRO A 49 -22.06 -12.98 18.87
C PRO A 49 -20.85 -13.48 18.09
N ALA A 50 -20.13 -12.55 17.47
CA ALA A 50 -18.87 -12.83 16.82
C ALA A 50 -17.78 -13.02 17.86
N ARG A 51 -16.92 -14.01 17.67
CA ARG A 51 -15.76 -14.30 18.52
C ARG A 51 -14.52 -14.31 17.66
N ILE A 52 -13.53 -13.54 18.06
CA ILE A 52 -12.22 -13.49 17.41
C ILE A 52 -11.15 -13.65 18.48
N VAL A 53 -10.00 -14.18 18.11
CA VAL A 53 -8.78 -14.06 18.90
C VAL A 53 -7.84 -13.09 18.21
N ALA A 54 -7.24 -12.19 18.96
CA ALA A 54 -6.33 -11.19 18.42
C ALA A 54 -5.08 -11.07 19.27
N ALA A 55 -3.96 -10.80 18.61
CA ALA A 55 -2.66 -10.55 19.22
C ALA A 55 -1.95 -9.42 18.47
N PRO A 56 -1.31 -8.47 19.18
CA PRO A 56 -0.49 -7.47 18.54
C PRO A 56 0.78 -8.12 18.00
N ARG A 57 1.15 -7.81 16.75
CA ARG A 57 2.42 -8.27 16.14
C ARG A 57 3.62 -7.87 16.98
N ALA A 58 3.55 -6.74 17.67
CA ALA A 58 4.60 -6.29 18.59
C ALA A 58 4.86 -7.29 19.72
N ALA A 59 3.83 -7.95 20.24
CA ALA A 59 3.96 -8.98 21.25
C ALA A 59 4.49 -10.28 20.63
N LEU A 60 3.96 -10.67 19.46
CA LEU A 60 4.40 -11.84 18.67
C LEU A 60 5.87 -11.75 18.15
N GLY A 61 6.61 -10.70 18.50
CA GLY A 61 8.04 -10.52 18.14
C GLY A 61 8.32 -9.44 17.09
N GLY A 62 7.33 -8.63 16.74
CA GLY A 62 7.39 -7.56 15.74
C GLY A 62 7.99 -6.26 16.26
N SER A 63 9.24 -6.28 16.73
CA SER A 63 10.04 -5.08 16.84
C SER A 63 10.72 -4.80 15.51
N THR A 64 10.08 -4.00 14.65
CA THR A 64 10.83 -3.13 13.73
C THR A 64 10.26 -1.74 13.79
N PRO A 65 10.82 -0.84 14.63
CA PRO A 65 10.59 0.59 14.47
C PRO A 65 11.27 1.01 13.16
N LYS A 66 10.56 0.91 12.04
CA LYS A 66 10.99 1.47 10.74
C LYS A 66 10.04 2.57 10.31
N ARG A 67 9.79 3.53 11.18
CA ARG A 67 9.26 4.83 10.76
C ARG A 67 9.78 5.98 11.61
N GLU A 68 11.09 6.02 11.79
CA GLU A 68 11.79 7.20 12.30
C GLU A 68 13.18 7.35 11.65
N ALA A 69 13.29 7.23 10.31
CA ALA A 69 14.52 7.55 9.58
C ALA A 69 14.34 7.67 8.04
N ALA A 70 13.20 8.20 7.57
CA ALA A 70 13.02 8.48 6.13
C ALA A 70 12.81 9.98 5.84
N ALA A 71 13.31 10.85 6.72
CA ALA A 71 13.60 12.23 6.39
C ALA A 71 15.11 12.32 6.08
N THR A 72 15.44 12.77 4.87
CA THR A 72 16.81 13.01 4.33
C THR A 72 17.49 11.81 3.69
N THR A 73 17.04 11.46 2.49
CA THR A 73 18.02 11.29 1.40
C THR A 73 17.84 12.49 0.49
N PRO A 74 18.74 13.49 0.51
CA PRO A 74 18.79 14.43 -0.60
C PRO A 74 19.09 13.58 -1.82
N LEU A 75 18.23 13.65 -2.83
CA LEU A 75 18.54 13.12 -4.14
C LEU A 75 19.91 13.69 -4.53
N PRO A 76 20.97 12.90 -4.72
CA PRO A 76 22.15 13.42 -5.38
C PRO A 76 21.69 13.76 -6.79
N VAL A 77 21.54 15.06 -7.07
CA VAL A 77 21.50 15.54 -8.44
C VAL A 77 22.73 14.94 -9.12
N PRO A 78 22.60 14.16 -10.21
CA PRO A 78 23.77 13.81 -10.99
C PRO A 78 24.30 15.12 -11.57
N SER A 79 25.30 15.70 -10.90
CA SER A 79 26.14 16.75 -11.46
C SER A 79 26.94 16.10 -12.59
N THR A 80 26.38 16.09 -13.80
CA THR A 80 27.20 15.99 -15.01
C THR A 80 27.48 17.39 -15.52
N PRO A 81 28.63 17.96 -15.15
CA PRO A 81 29.42 18.72 -16.12
C PRO A 81 30.86 18.17 -16.14
N PRO A 82 31.67 18.42 -17.18
CA PRO A 82 31.42 18.99 -18.51
C PRO A 82 31.96 18.04 -19.61
N GLU A 83 31.76 18.35 -20.89
CA GLU A 83 32.81 18.29 -21.94
C GLU A 83 32.19 18.42 -23.33
N ASP A 84 32.06 19.69 -23.73
CA ASP A 84 32.78 20.22 -24.90
C ASP A 84 33.45 19.13 -25.77
N ARG A 85 32.75 18.69 -26.81
CA ARG A 85 33.43 18.21 -28.01
C ARG A 85 33.17 19.21 -29.12
N PRO A 86 34.21 19.93 -29.59
CA PRO A 86 34.08 20.91 -30.64
C PRO A 86 33.83 20.21 -31.97
N ARG A 87 32.73 20.64 -32.61
CA ARG A 87 32.54 20.91 -34.04
C ARG A 87 33.54 20.26 -35.03
N ASP A 88 33.03 19.32 -35.80
CA ASP A 88 33.40 19.09 -37.21
C ASP A 88 32.11 19.32 -38.02
N ASP A 89 31.77 20.57 -38.37
CA ASP A 89 32.08 21.22 -39.65
C ASP A 89 31.86 20.36 -40.93
N ILE A 90 30.67 20.55 -41.55
CA ILE A 90 30.45 20.92 -42.99
C ILE A 90 30.33 19.76 -44.05
N PRO A 91 29.47 19.83 -45.12
CA PRO A 91 28.09 20.35 -45.28
C PRO A 91 27.29 19.46 -46.33
N PRO A 92 26.32 19.95 -47.16
CA PRO A 92 25.09 19.23 -47.49
C PRO A 92 25.17 18.33 -48.75
N THR A 93 24.27 17.36 -48.85
CA THR A 93 23.81 16.88 -50.16
C THR A 93 22.33 17.19 -50.29
N SER A 94 22.09 18.04 -51.29
CA SER A 94 20.82 18.47 -51.83
C SER A 94 19.95 17.30 -52.28
N ASP A 95 18.74 17.67 -52.68
CA ASP A 95 17.92 16.96 -53.66
C ASP A 95 17.32 15.63 -53.13
N ASP A 96 16.04 15.31 -53.27
CA ASP A 96 14.94 15.88 -54.01
C ASP A 96 13.75 14.90 -53.77
N ARG A 97 12.52 15.34 -54.04
CA ARG A 97 11.29 14.53 -54.21
C ARG A 97 10.59 14.07 -52.92
N ALA A 98 9.45 14.65 -52.57
CA ALA A 98 8.13 14.50 -53.19
C ALA A 98 7.30 13.37 -52.57
N GLY A 99 6.02 13.69 -52.33
CA GLY A 99 4.96 12.81 -51.83
C GLY A 99 4.65 13.12 -50.37
N ASP A 100 3.82 14.12 -50.03
CA ASP A 100 2.40 14.21 -50.38
C ASP A 100 1.77 12.84 -50.58
N ASP A 101 1.29 12.24 -49.48
CA ASP A 101 0.14 11.35 -49.54
C ASP A 101 -0.53 11.33 -48.15
N ARG A 102 -1.37 12.35 -47.92
CA ARG A 102 -2.44 12.28 -46.92
C ARG A 102 -3.67 11.69 -47.60
N PRO A 103 -4.12 10.47 -47.27
CA PRO A 103 -5.51 10.12 -47.50
C PRO A 103 -6.40 10.66 -46.34
N PRO A 104 -7.61 11.14 -46.65
CA PRO A 104 -8.48 11.84 -45.71
C PRO A 104 -9.30 10.92 -44.81
N ASP A 105 -9.73 11.47 -43.67
CA ASP A 105 -10.79 10.98 -42.79
C ASP A 105 -12.03 10.48 -43.53
N ARG A 106 -12.57 9.34 -43.08
CA ARG A 106 -13.96 8.92 -43.33
C ARG A 106 -14.29 7.69 -42.47
N ALA A 107 -15.42 7.52 -41.81
CA ALA A 107 -16.49 8.35 -41.25
C ALA A 107 -17.21 7.47 -40.21
#